data_AF-A0A845SC27-F1
#
_entry.id   AF-A0A845SC27-F1
#
_cell.length_a   1.000
_cell.length_b   1.000
_cell.length_c   1.000
_cell.angle_alpha   90.00
_cell.angle_beta   90.00
_cell.angle_gamma   90.00
#
_symmetry.space_group_name_H-M   'P 1'
#
loop_
_entity.id
_entity.type
_entity.pdbx_description
1 polymer ?
#
loop_
_entity_poly.entity_id
_entity_poly.type
_entity_poly.pdbx_seq_one_letter_code
_entity_poly.pdbx_strand_id
1 'polypeptide(L)'
;HYPLIVKSSQTSLMKIKLKNTYLSFKNTNPLVGKHQKFLVSKTGYIKAAGGCIALLMETDQGKRAVIILGSKSTHTRIPEVRYLVKNVK
;
A
#
# COMPACT_ATOMS: atom_id res chain seq x y z
N HIS A 1 -2.96 19.72 2.47
CA HIS A 1 -4.10 18.84 2.10
C HIS A 1 -3.82 18.29 0.70
N TYR A 2 -3.76 16.96 0.47
CA TYR A 2 -3.24 16.37 -0.79
C TYR A 2 -4.24 15.40 -1.46
N PRO A 3 -5.38 15.90 -1.97
CA PRO A 3 -6.50 15.05 -2.39
C PRO A 3 -6.15 14.10 -3.56
N LEU A 4 -5.36 14.57 -4.53
CA LEU A 4 -4.94 13.75 -5.67
C LEU A 4 -4.03 12.60 -5.23
N ILE A 5 -3.09 12.84 -4.33
CA ILE A 5 -2.18 11.81 -3.80
C ILE A 5 -2.98 10.73 -3.06
N VAL A 6 -3.95 11.14 -2.25
CA VAL A 6 -4.83 10.20 -1.53
C VAL A 6 -5.65 9.37 -2.50
N LYS A 7 -6.29 10.01 -3.48
CA LYS A 7 -7.07 9.32 -4.53
C LYS A 7 -6.22 8.32 -5.30
N SER A 8 -5.03 8.72 -5.74
CA SER A 8 -4.10 7.84 -6.44
C SER A 8 -3.63 6.68 -5.57
N SER A 9 -3.35 6.93 -4.28
CA SER A 9 -2.92 5.91 -3.33
C SER A 9 -4.01 4.86 -3.04
N GLN A 10 -5.28 5.27 -3.11
CA GLN A 10 -6.45 4.40 -2.92
C GLN A 10 -6.91 3.71 -4.22
N THR A 11 -6.36 4.08 -5.38
CA THR A 11 -6.72 3.47 -6.65
C THR A 11 -6.04 2.10 -6.78
N SER A 12 -6.84 1.04 -6.88
CA SER A 12 -6.34 -0.34 -6.99
C SER A 12 -5.88 -0.71 -8.41
N LEU A 13 -6.46 -0.07 -9.43
CA LEU A 13 -6.14 -0.29 -10.84
C LEU A 13 -6.24 1.03 -11.60
N MET A 14 -5.16 1.43 -12.25
CA MET A 14 -5.13 2.54 -13.21
C MET A 14 -5.18 1.97 -14.63
N LYS A 15 -6.11 2.46 -15.46
CA LYS A 15 -6.14 2.14 -16.89
C LYS A 15 -5.68 3.36 -17.69
N ILE A 16 -4.69 3.17 -18.55
CA ILE A 16 -4.17 4.22 -19.43
C ILE A 16 -4.51 3.83 -20.86
N LYS A 17 -5.22 4.69 -21.58
CA LYS A 17 -5.55 4.48 -22.99
C LYS A 17 -4.31 4.77 -23.84
N LEU A 18 -3.92 3.83 -24.68
CA LEU A 18 -2.86 3.97 -25.67
C LEU A 18 -3.42 3.65 -27.05
N LYS A 19 -3.67 4.69 -27.85
CA LYS A 19 -4.33 4.55 -29.18
C LYS A 19 -5.64 3.74 -29.05
N ASN A 20 -5.63 2.49 -29.53
CA ASN A 20 -6.79 1.58 -29.53
C ASN A 20 -6.75 0.53 -28.41
N THR A 21 -5.75 0.54 -27.53
CA THR A 21 -5.62 -0.44 -26.44
C THR A 21 -5.60 0.26 -25.08
N TYR A 22 -5.82 -0.51 -24.01
CA TYR A 22 -5.71 -0.03 -22.64
C TYR A 22 -4.63 -0.79 -21.90
N LEU A 23 -3.67 -0.08 -21.32
CA LEU A 23 -2.70 -0.63 -20.38
C LEU A 23 -3.27 -0.55 -18.97
N SER A 24 -3.17 -1.65 -18.24
CA SER A 24 -3.74 -1.78 -16.90
C SER A 24 -2.62 -1.93 -15.87
N PHE A 25 -2.53 -0.99 -14.93
CA PHE A 25 -1.51 -0.97 -13.87
C PHE A 25 -2.17 -1.21 -12.52
N LYS A 26 -1.86 -2.36 -11.92
CA LYS A 26 -2.35 -2.72 -10.58
C LYS A 26 -1.51 -2.03 -9.51
N ASN A 27 -2.16 -1.62 -8.43
CA ASN A 27 -1.46 -1.19 -7.24
C ASN A 27 -0.65 -2.36 -6.67
N THR A 28 0.61 -2.10 -6.33
CA THR A 28 1.54 -3.09 -5.80
C THR A 28 1.29 -3.39 -4.32
N ASN A 29 0.52 -2.54 -3.63
CA ASN A 29 -0.02 -2.82 -2.31
C ASN A 29 -1.34 -3.61 -2.42
N PRO A 30 -1.35 -4.92 -2.09
CA PRO A 30 -2.54 -5.77 -2.20
C PRO A 30 -3.61 -5.48 -1.13
N LEU A 31 -3.37 -4.52 -0.24
CA LEU A 31 -4.36 -4.04 0.74
C LEU A 31 -5.25 -2.92 0.16
N VAL A 32 -4.81 -2.23 -0.89
CA VAL A 32 -5.58 -1.15 -1.52
C VAL A 32 -6.82 -1.74 -2.21
N GLY A 33 -7.98 -1.09 -2.02
CA GLY A 33 -9.27 -1.57 -2.53
C GLY A 33 -9.95 -2.64 -1.67
N LYS A 34 -9.39 -2.97 -0.49
CA LYS A 34 -10.02 -3.82 0.53
C LYS A 34 -10.58 -2.94 1.66
N HIS A 35 -10.95 -3.54 2.79
CA HIS A 35 -11.61 -2.89 3.93
C HIS A 35 -10.84 -1.76 4.64
N GLN A 36 -9.60 -1.44 4.25
CA GLN A 36 -8.73 -0.47 4.93
C GLN A 36 -8.61 0.83 4.15
N LYS A 37 -8.87 1.97 4.82
CA LYS A 37 -8.68 3.30 4.27
C LYS A 37 -7.23 3.76 4.45
N PHE A 38 -6.48 3.74 3.36
CA PHE A 38 -5.11 4.28 3.32
C PHE A 38 -5.14 5.73 2.84
N LEU A 39 -4.42 6.62 3.53
CA LEU A 39 -4.13 7.96 3.05
C LEU A 39 -3.05 7.90 1.98
N VAL A 40 -1.95 7.20 2.26
CA VAL A 40 -0.84 7.00 1.33
C VAL A 40 -0.28 5.59 1.50
N SER A 41 0.11 4.94 0.40
CA SER A 41 0.83 3.67 0.50
C SER A 41 1.90 3.52 -0.58
N LYS A 42 3.02 2.91 -0.21
CA LYS A 42 4.08 2.54 -1.15
C LYS A 42 4.71 1.21 -0.77
N THR A 43 4.98 0.38 -1.77
CA THR A 43 5.78 -0.84 -1.60
C THR A 43 7.10 -0.74 -2.35
N GLY A 44 8.11 -1.43 -1.86
CA GLY A 44 9.41 -1.62 -2.51
C GLY A 44 9.88 -3.07 -2.38
N TYR A 45 10.70 -3.53 -3.31
CA TYR A 45 11.38 -4.82 -3.22
C TYR A 45 12.66 -4.77 -4.06
N ILE A 46 13.77 -5.18 -3.45
CA ILE A 46 15.00 -5.57 -4.14
C ILE A 46 15.58 -6.79 -3.43
N LYS A 47 16.36 -7.62 -4.13
CA LYS A 47 16.93 -8.84 -3.55
C LYS A 47 17.73 -8.59 -2.28
N ALA A 48 18.48 -7.48 -2.22
CA ALA A 48 19.33 -7.12 -1.08
C ALA A 48 18.56 -6.57 0.14
N ALA A 49 17.40 -5.94 -0.05
CA ALA A 49 16.65 -5.26 1.01
C ALA A 49 15.33 -5.97 1.37
N GLY A 50 15.02 -7.09 0.72
CA GLY A 50 13.76 -7.79 0.91
C GLY A 50 12.54 -6.96 0.50
N GLY A 51 11.39 -7.27 1.11
CA GLY A 51 10.13 -6.57 0.92
C GLY A 51 9.97 -5.41 1.89
N CYS A 52 9.71 -4.22 1.36
CA CYS A 52 9.41 -3.02 2.13
C CYS A 52 7.99 -2.53 1.85
N ILE A 53 7.36 -1.92 2.85
CA ILE A 53 6.07 -1.25 2.72
C ILE A 53 5.97 -0.08 3.71
N ALA A 54 5.52 1.07 3.22
CA ALA A 54 5.23 2.25 4.00
C ALA A 54 3.77 2.63 3.81
N LEU A 55 3.06 2.82 4.92
CA LEU A 55 1.62 3.06 4.97
C LEU A 55 1.34 4.25 5.88
N LEU A 56 0.46 5.12 5.42
CA LEU A 56 -0.25 6.08 6.27
C LEU A 56 -1.73 5.74 6.18
N MET A 57 -2.35 5.40 7.30
CA MET A 57 -3.74 4.94 7.35
C MET A 57 -4.52 5.57 8.49
N GLU A 58 -5.83 5.62 8.32
CA GLU A 58 -6.76 5.97 9.38
C GLU A 58 -7.24 4.68 10.05
N THR A 59 -7.03 4.59 11.37
CA THR A 59 -7.54 3.52 12.22
C THR A 59 -8.51 4.11 13.23
N ASP A 60 -9.19 3.24 13.99
CA ASP A 60 -10.11 3.66 15.05
C ASP A 60 -9.40 4.45 16.17
N GLN A 61 -8.07 4.32 16.26
CA GLN A 61 -7.20 5.04 17.20
C GLN A 61 -6.55 6.30 16.56
N GLY A 62 -7.05 6.73 15.40
CA GLY A 62 -6.57 7.88 14.65
C GLY A 62 -5.59 7.54 13.53
N LYS A 63 -4.82 8.54 13.09
CA LYS A 63 -3.85 8.36 11.99
C LYS A 63 -2.63 7.58 12.50
N ARG A 64 -2.22 6.56 11.75
CA ARG A 64 -1.04 5.73 12.05
C ARG A 64 -0.15 5.61 10.82
N ALA A 65 1.15 5.78 11.03
CA ALA A 65 2.18 5.48 10.04
C ALA A 65 2.80 4.12 10.39
N VAL A 66 2.85 3.21 9.42
CA VAL A 66 3.46 1.87 9.57
C VAL A 66 4.52 1.72 8.50
N ILE A 67 5.75 1.44 8.92
CA ILE A 67 6.89 1.26 8.04
C ILE A 67 7.51 -0.10 8.34
N ILE A 68 7.58 -0.95 7.32
CA ILE A 68 8.24 -2.25 7.38
C ILE A 68 9.36 -2.25 6.35
N LEU A 69 10.55 -2.63 6.80
CA LEU A 69 11.76 -2.77 5.99
C LEU A 69 12.32 -4.17 6.19
N GLY A 70 12.97 -4.74 5.17
CA GLY A 70 13.71 -6.00 5.33
C GLY A 70 12.84 -7.25 5.49
N SER A 71 11.54 -7.21 5.15
CA SER A 71 10.71 -8.42 5.23
C SER A 71 11.25 -9.46 4.25
N LYS A 72 11.25 -10.74 4.63
CA LYS A 72 11.89 -11.84 3.89
C LYS A 72 11.47 -11.90 2.41
N SER A 73 10.22 -11.53 2.10
CA SER A 73 9.72 -11.43 0.73
C SER A 73 8.60 -10.38 0.59
N THR A 74 8.13 -10.19 -0.63
CA THR A 74 6.93 -9.38 -0.92
C THR A 74 5.64 -9.94 -0.30
N HIS A 75 5.62 -11.22 0.08
CA HIS A 75 4.46 -11.89 0.66
C HIS A 75 4.41 -11.77 2.18
N THR A 76 5.55 -11.80 2.86
CA THR A 76 5.65 -11.79 4.33
C THR A 76 5.33 -10.43 4.94
N ARG A 77 5.60 -9.34 4.21
CA ARG A 77 5.30 -7.97 4.67
C ARG A 77 3.81 -7.71 4.92
N ILE A 78 2.90 -8.43 4.26
CA ILE A 78 1.45 -8.19 4.38
C ILE A 78 0.88 -8.72 5.70
N PRO A 79 1.15 -9.98 6.11
CA PRO A 79 0.88 -10.45 7.45
C PRO A 79 1.48 -9.56 8.55
N GLU A 80 2.73 -9.11 8.39
CA GLU A 80 3.40 -8.23 9.35
C GLU A 80 2.65 -6.90 9.52
N VAL A 81 2.24 -6.26 8.43
CA VAL A 81 1.38 -5.05 8.48
C VAL A 81 0.09 -5.35 9.23
N ARG A 82 -0.60 -6.46 8.90
CA ARG A 82 -1.88 -6.81 9.55
C ARG A 82 -1.72 -7.01 11.05
N TYR A 83 -0.62 -7.64 11.46
CA TYR A 83 -0.28 -7.83 12.85
C TYR A 83 -0.07 -6.49 13.55
N LEU A 84 0.76 -5.60 12.99
CA LEU A 84 1.03 -4.30 13.59
C LEU A 84 -0.22 -3.43 13.67
N VAL A 85 -1.01 -3.34 12.58
CA VAL A 85 -2.23 -2.53 12.56
C VAL A 85 -3.27 -3.00 13.57
N LYS A 86 -3.37 -4.32 13.83
CA LYS A 86 -4.28 -4.88 14.84
C LYS A 86 -3.80 -4.70 16.28
N ASN A 87 -2.49 -4.70 16.50
CA ASN A 87 -1.89 -4.76 17.85
C ASN A 87 -1.34 -3.42 18.35
N VAL A 88 -1.37 -2.36 17.54
CA VAL A 88 -1.04 -1.02 18.00
C VAL A 88 -2.23 -0.49 18.81
N LYS A 89 -2.09 -0.48 20.14
CA LYS A 89 -3.01 0.17 21.08
C LYS A 89 -3.04 1.69 20.85
#